data_AF-A0A535VYX0-F1
#
_entry.id   AF-A0A535VYX0-F1
#
_cell.length_a   1.000
_cell.length_b   1.000
_cell.length_c   1.000
_cell.angle_alpha   90.00
_cell.angle_beta   90.00
_cell.angle_gamma   90.00
#
_symmetry.space_group_name_H-M   'P 1'
#
loop_
_entity.id
_entity.type
_entity.pdbx_description
1 polymer ?
#
loop_
_entity_poly.entity_id
_entity_poly.type
_entity_poly.pdbx_seq_one_letter_code
_entity_poly.pdbx_strand_id
1 'polypeptide(L)'
;MSFDTETLYALLPAIYRIRDAEQGESLKALFAVLAEQVAVAEENLAQLYDDQFIETCAEWVIPYIGDLIGYRGLYDIKLASKGTADALSVARRAEVANTIGFRRRKGTVSMLEELARSTTHWSAHVVEFFQLLATTQYMKHLRPNNLHSPDLRKWEPLERLNSAFDSVAHSVDVRHIASGRGRYNIPNIGIFLWRLHAYALTNSPAVQFPADPRRYLFSPLGNNTPLFSRAQSKDEMSPLATPTDVPMPISRRVLDAYLDSYYGIDPKSLLLYVDGKPVLPDLQQPTQKISDLIEVCNLSDLTDASNTVIGWAHIPQDKIAIDPVLGRIAFPPSKDAPTDVYVTFHYGFSADMGGGDYDRSSTFTPKLQPIAEVPTLNASIDDALKTLNGEGVVQIMDSQRHVGPASINAK
;
A
#
# COMPACT_ATOMS: atom_id res chain seq x y z
N MET A 1 38.61 -19.31 -7.79
CA MET A 1 39.43 -20.33 -7.11
C MET A 1 39.98 -19.63 -5.90
N SER A 2 39.67 -20.08 -4.68
CA SER A 2 40.30 -19.48 -3.49
C SER A 2 41.66 -20.13 -3.28
N PHE A 3 42.68 -19.34 -2.99
CA PHE A 3 44.03 -19.82 -2.70
C PHE A 3 44.10 -20.34 -1.26
N ASP A 4 43.73 -21.61 -1.06
CA ASP A 4 43.88 -22.30 0.22
C ASP A 4 45.35 -22.69 0.51
N THR A 5 45.62 -23.08 1.75
CA THR A 5 46.96 -23.49 2.19
C THR A 5 47.55 -24.60 1.34
N GLU A 6 46.72 -25.58 0.94
CA GLU A 6 47.14 -26.73 0.15
C GLU A 6 47.49 -26.35 -1.30
N THR A 7 46.71 -25.47 -1.94
CA THR A 7 47.00 -24.98 -3.30
C THR A 7 48.28 -24.14 -3.33
N LEU A 8 48.48 -23.23 -2.36
CA LEU A 8 49.71 -22.44 -2.28
C LEU A 8 50.93 -23.31 -1.98
N TYR A 9 50.80 -24.29 -1.08
CA TYR A 9 51.87 -25.24 -0.79
C TYR A 9 52.19 -26.13 -2.00
N ALA A 10 51.18 -26.53 -2.78
CA ALA A 10 51.35 -27.34 -3.99
C ALA A 10 52.12 -26.62 -5.11
N LEU A 11 52.14 -25.29 -5.13
CA LEU A 11 52.94 -24.49 -6.07
C LEU A 11 54.45 -24.61 -5.79
N LEU A 12 54.86 -25.06 -4.60
CA LEU A 12 56.27 -25.32 -4.31
C LEU A 12 56.78 -26.57 -5.05
N PRO A 13 58.02 -26.52 -5.59
CA PRO A 13 58.67 -27.71 -6.13
C PRO A 13 58.67 -28.87 -5.14
N ALA A 14 58.42 -30.09 -5.63
CA ALA A 14 58.23 -31.28 -4.79
C ALA A 14 59.40 -31.54 -3.82
N ILE A 15 60.64 -31.18 -4.20
CA ILE A 15 61.83 -31.34 -3.35
C ILE A 15 61.74 -30.59 -2.02
N TYR A 16 61.12 -29.42 -2.00
CA TYR A 16 60.97 -28.62 -0.77
C TYR A 16 59.83 -29.16 0.10
N ARG A 17 58.76 -29.68 -0.51
CA ARG A 17 57.65 -30.28 0.22
C ARG A 17 58.04 -31.58 0.94
N ILE A 18 58.88 -32.39 0.32
CA ILE A 18 59.40 -33.63 0.92
C ILE A 18 60.28 -33.29 2.13
N ARG A 19 61.18 -32.33 2.00
CA ARG A 19 62.06 -31.89 3.10
C ARG A 19 61.31 -31.25 4.26
N ASP A 20 60.24 -30.51 3.98
CA ASP A 20 59.43 -29.90 5.03
C ASP A 20 58.63 -30.94 5.83
N ALA A 21 58.08 -31.96 5.15
CA ALA A 21 57.43 -33.10 5.81
C ALA A 21 58.41 -33.86 6.75
N GLU A 22 59.68 -33.97 6.36
CA GLU A 22 60.73 -34.56 7.21
C GLU A 22 61.13 -33.67 8.41
N GLN A 23 60.88 -32.36 8.34
CA GLN A 23 61.26 -31.37 9.35
C GLN A 23 60.07 -30.83 10.18
N GLY A 24 58.93 -31.55 10.16
CA GLY A 24 57.77 -31.22 10.99
C GLY A 24 56.87 -30.10 10.43
N GLU A 25 56.84 -29.91 9.11
CA GLU A 25 55.89 -29.06 8.39
C GLU A 25 55.92 -27.56 8.77
N SER A 26 57.10 -27.05 9.14
CA SER A 26 57.29 -25.65 9.54
C SER A 26 57.02 -24.68 8.37
N LEU A 27 57.37 -25.07 7.14
CA LEU A 27 57.11 -24.29 5.94
C LEU A 27 55.61 -24.32 5.61
N LYS A 28 54.94 -25.48 5.73
CA LYS A 28 53.48 -25.57 5.58
C LYS A 28 52.74 -24.66 6.56
N ALA A 29 53.20 -24.57 7.81
CA ALA A 29 52.65 -23.65 8.81
C ALA A 29 52.83 -22.17 8.42
N LEU A 30 53.99 -21.79 7.85
CA LEU A 30 54.19 -20.44 7.29
C LEU A 30 53.25 -20.18 6.11
N PHE A 31 53.09 -21.15 5.21
CA PHE A 31 52.16 -21.06 4.07
C PHE A 31 50.70 -20.97 4.51
N ALA A 32 50.33 -21.54 5.66
CA ALA A 32 49.00 -21.37 6.24
C ALA A 32 48.73 -19.90 6.62
N VAL A 33 49.70 -19.23 7.24
CA VAL A 33 49.58 -17.79 7.57
C VAL A 33 49.57 -16.95 6.29
N LEU A 34 50.37 -17.30 5.29
CA LEU A 34 50.34 -16.62 3.98
C LEU A 34 48.98 -16.81 3.29
N ALA A 35 48.40 -18.00 3.32
CA ALA A 35 47.08 -18.29 2.76
C ALA A 35 45.99 -17.45 3.42
N GLU A 36 46.04 -17.26 4.74
CA GLU A 36 45.10 -16.37 5.45
C GLU A 36 45.17 -14.93 4.93
N GLN A 37 46.38 -14.39 4.75
CA GLN A 37 46.54 -13.02 4.21
C GLN A 37 46.14 -12.92 2.74
N VAL A 38 46.39 -13.97 1.94
CA VAL A 38 45.93 -14.03 0.56
C VAL A 38 44.40 -14.06 0.51
N ALA A 39 43.73 -14.83 1.37
CA ALA A 39 42.28 -14.86 1.45
C ALA A 39 41.68 -13.48 1.78
N VAL A 40 42.27 -12.74 2.72
CA VAL A 40 41.87 -11.35 3.01
C VAL A 40 42.04 -10.43 1.80
N ALA A 41 43.10 -10.63 1.01
CA ALA A 41 43.32 -9.87 -0.22
C ALA A 41 42.33 -10.25 -1.33
N GLU A 42 41.99 -11.54 -1.47
CA GLU A 42 40.96 -12.02 -2.39
C GLU A 42 39.59 -11.44 -2.05
N GLU A 43 39.21 -11.44 -0.76
CA GLU A 43 37.95 -10.86 -0.28
C GLU A 43 37.89 -9.35 -0.54
N ASN A 44 38.98 -8.63 -0.25
CA ASN A 44 39.04 -7.20 -0.58
C ASN A 44 38.95 -6.94 -2.09
N LEU A 45 39.58 -7.78 -2.93
CA LEU A 45 39.47 -7.66 -4.38
C LEU A 45 38.04 -7.93 -4.86
N ALA A 46 37.38 -8.95 -4.32
CA ALA A 46 35.98 -9.24 -4.60
C ALA A 46 35.11 -8.05 -4.20
N GLN A 47 35.30 -7.50 -3.00
CA GLN A 47 34.60 -6.32 -2.53
C GLN A 47 34.86 -5.10 -3.42
N LEU A 48 36.08 -4.91 -3.95
CA LEU A 48 36.38 -3.83 -4.90
C LEU A 48 35.65 -3.98 -6.24
N TYR A 49 35.36 -5.21 -6.67
CA TYR A 49 34.48 -5.45 -7.83
C TYR A 49 33.02 -5.16 -7.48
N ASP A 50 32.57 -5.61 -6.31
CA ASP A 50 31.22 -5.35 -5.81
C ASP A 50 30.96 -3.86 -5.59
N ASP A 51 32.00 -3.10 -5.24
CA ASP A 51 31.98 -1.64 -5.09
C ASP A 51 31.65 -0.88 -6.38
N GLN A 52 31.72 -1.54 -7.54
CA GLN A 52 31.30 -0.96 -8.82
C GLN A 52 29.78 -0.95 -9.01
N PHE A 53 29.03 -1.74 -8.22
CA PHE A 53 27.58 -1.87 -8.34
C PHE A 53 26.89 -1.34 -7.09
N ILE A 54 25.92 -0.45 -7.27
CA ILE A 54 25.22 0.19 -6.14
C ILE A 54 24.55 -0.82 -5.19
N GLU A 55 24.12 -1.97 -5.70
CA GLU A 55 23.42 -3.01 -4.92
C GLU A 55 24.35 -3.74 -3.94
N THR A 56 25.60 -3.94 -4.34
CA THR A 56 26.59 -4.78 -3.61
C THR A 56 27.74 -3.97 -3.01
N CYS A 57 27.88 -2.69 -3.37
CA CYS A 57 28.98 -1.86 -2.91
C CYS A 57 28.96 -1.66 -1.39
N ALA A 58 30.14 -1.49 -0.80
CA ALA A 58 30.28 -1.07 0.58
C ALA A 58 29.62 0.31 0.80
N GLU A 59 29.14 0.56 2.02
CA GLU A 59 28.35 1.76 2.32
C GLU A 59 29.12 3.07 2.10
N TRP A 60 30.44 3.04 2.30
CA TRP A 60 31.31 4.20 2.10
C TRP A 60 31.45 4.59 0.62
N VAL A 61 31.16 3.68 -0.32
CA VAL A 61 31.24 3.91 -1.77
C VAL A 61 29.98 4.59 -2.32
N ILE A 62 28.84 4.41 -1.65
CA ILE A 62 27.54 4.95 -2.07
C ILE A 62 27.59 6.46 -2.40
N PRO A 63 28.19 7.34 -1.56
CA PRO A 63 28.27 8.77 -1.87
C PRO A 63 29.07 9.07 -3.13
N TYR A 64 30.13 8.29 -3.41
CA TYR A 64 30.96 8.48 -4.61
C TYR A 64 30.22 8.09 -5.89
N ILE A 65 29.45 6.98 -5.85
CA ILE A 65 28.56 6.62 -6.96
C ILE A 65 27.49 7.70 -7.14
N GLY A 66 26.92 8.19 -6.02
CA GLY A 66 25.97 9.30 -6.00
C GLY A 66 26.51 10.55 -6.69
N ASP A 67 27.72 10.98 -6.36
CA ASP A 67 28.37 12.14 -6.96
C ASP A 67 28.61 11.97 -8.46
N LEU A 68 29.03 10.78 -8.90
CA LEU A 68 29.23 10.47 -10.32
C LEU A 68 27.95 10.66 -11.13
N ILE A 69 26.82 10.24 -10.57
CA ILE A 69 25.52 10.40 -11.22
C ILE A 69 24.87 11.74 -10.87
N GLY A 70 25.54 12.65 -10.17
CA GLY A 70 25.00 13.92 -9.72
C GLY A 70 23.70 13.78 -8.92
N TYR A 71 23.61 12.75 -8.09
CA TYR A 71 22.58 12.61 -7.07
C TYR A 71 22.73 13.75 -6.07
N ARG A 72 21.60 14.31 -5.66
CA ARG A 72 21.52 15.34 -4.62
C ARG A 72 20.49 14.87 -3.62
N GLY A 73 20.91 14.59 -2.40
CA GLY A 73 20.00 14.24 -1.32
C GLY A 73 18.96 15.36 -1.11
N LEU A 74 17.70 14.98 -0.97
CA LEU A 74 16.60 15.90 -0.66
C LEU A 74 16.72 16.48 0.76
N TYR A 75 17.31 15.70 1.67
CA TYR A 75 17.55 16.09 3.06
C TYR A 75 18.99 15.76 3.45
N ASP A 76 19.66 16.71 4.09
CA ASP A 76 20.93 16.47 4.78
C ASP A 76 20.57 15.86 6.15
N ILE A 77 20.28 14.55 6.17
CA ILE A 77 19.69 13.88 7.34
C ILE A 77 20.72 13.82 8.48
N LYS A 78 20.77 14.88 9.28
CA LYS A 78 21.37 14.92 10.63
C LYS A 78 20.42 14.34 11.68
N LEU A 79 19.71 13.27 11.35
CA LEU A 79 18.84 12.51 12.25
C LEU A 79 19.38 11.09 12.44
N ALA A 80 20.69 10.99 12.66
CA ALA A 80 21.29 9.83 13.31
C ALA A 80 21.03 9.91 14.82
N SER A 81 19.76 9.89 15.24
CA SER A 81 19.39 9.69 16.64
C SER A 81 19.01 8.23 16.84
N LYS A 82 19.95 7.47 17.41
CA LYS A 82 19.80 6.16 18.06
C LYS A 82 19.26 5.01 17.17
N GLY A 83 20.19 4.18 16.67
CA GLY A 83 19.92 2.78 16.32
C GLY A 83 19.58 2.46 14.85
N THR A 84 19.60 3.45 13.95
CA THR A 84 19.09 3.33 12.57
C THR A 84 20.15 3.54 11.48
N ALA A 85 21.44 3.37 11.78
CA ALA A 85 22.52 3.58 10.81
C ALA A 85 22.36 2.69 9.54
N ASP A 86 22.02 1.42 9.72
CA ASP A 86 21.81 0.47 8.60
C ASP A 86 20.55 0.82 7.77
N ALA A 87 19.49 1.32 8.41
CA ALA A 87 18.30 1.77 7.68
C ALA A 87 18.59 3.02 6.83
N LEU A 88 19.46 3.89 7.32
CA LEU A 88 19.92 5.10 6.61
C LEU A 88 20.83 4.75 5.43
N SER A 89 21.70 3.74 5.55
CA SER A 89 22.55 3.30 4.45
C SER A 89 21.75 2.63 3.34
N VAL A 90 20.78 1.78 3.70
CA VAL A 90 19.85 1.13 2.76
C VAL A 90 19.00 2.16 2.02
N ALA A 91 18.48 3.17 2.72
CA ALA A 91 17.72 4.26 2.10
C ALA A 91 18.56 5.02 1.05
N ARG A 92 19.82 5.35 1.36
CA ARG A 92 20.72 6.03 0.42
C ARG A 92 21.04 5.18 -0.80
N ARG A 93 21.26 3.88 -0.62
CA ARG A 93 21.48 2.93 -1.71
C ARG A 93 20.31 2.93 -2.69
N ALA A 94 19.09 2.80 -2.17
CA ALA A 94 17.87 2.80 -2.98
C ALA A 94 17.69 4.14 -3.71
N GLU A 95 17.94 5.28 -3.07
CA GLU A 95 17.83 6.60 -3.70
C GLU A 95 18.83 6.81 -4.85
N VAL A 96 20.08 6.38 -4.68
CA VAL A 96 21.10 6.45 -5.74
C VAL A 96 20.73 5.53 -6.91
N ALA A 97 20.30 4.29 -6.62
CA ALA A 97 19.84 3.34 -7.63
C ALA A 97 18.65 3.89 -8.43
N ASN A 98 17.62 4.40 -7.74
CA ASN A 98 16.45 5.02 -8.35
C ASN A 98 16.82 6.23 -9.22
N THR A 99 17.80 7.03 -8.79
CA THR A 99 18.28 8.18 -9.58
C THR A 99 18.86 7.76 -10.94
N ILE A 100 19.57 6.63 -11.01
CA ILE A 100 20.04 6.06 -12.28
C ILE A 100 18.83 5.69 -13.16
N GLY A 101 17.84 5.00 -12.58
CA GLY A 101 16.60 4.61 -13.26
C GLY A 101 15.80 5.80 -13.79
N PHE A 102 15.70 6.86 -13.00
CA PHE A 102 15.05 8.13 -13.35
C PHE A 102 15.73 8.83 -14.53
N ARG A 103 17.07 8.86 -14.55
CA ARG A 103 17.83 9.49 -15.64
C ARG A 103 17.68 8.75 -16.96
N ARG A 104 17.63 7.41 -16.93
CA ARG A 104 17.38 6.58 -18.12
C ARG A 104 15.99 6.79 -18.72
N ARG A 105 15.00 7.19 -17.91
CA ARG A 105 13.60 7.39 -18.30
C ARG A 105 13.15 8.85 -18.25
N LYS A 106 14.09 9.79 -18.29
CA LYS A 106 13.80 11.21 -18.19
C LYS A 106 12.83 11.66 -19.28
N GLY A 107 11.83 12.45 -18.91
CA GLY A 107 10.83 12.97 -19.84
C GLY A 107 9.66 12.02 -20.11
N THR A 108 9.57 10.90 -19.40
CA THR A 108 8.40 10.01 -19.44
C THR A 108 7.46 10.31 -18.27
N VAL A 109 6.15 10.11 -18.49
CA VAL A 109 5.11 10.33 -17.48
C VAL A 109 5.21 9.34 -16.33
N SER A 110 5.53 8.07 -16.63
CA SER A 110 5.72 7.03 -15.62
C SER A 110 6.89 7.32 -14.68
N MET A 111 7.98 7.89 -15.20
CA MET A 111 9.10 8.34 -14.37
C MET A 111 8.69 9.47 -13.42
N LEU A 112 7.82 10.41 -13.84
CA LEU A 112 7.31 11.47 -12.96
C LEU A 112 6.41 10.92 -11.84
N GLU A 113 5.56 9.92 -12.13
CA GLU A 113 4.77 9.23 -11.10
C GLU A 113 5.66 8.51 -10.08
N GLU A 114 6.66 7.80 -10.57
CA GLU A 114 7.60 7.05 -9.72
C GLU A 114 8.44 7.99 -8.85
N LEU A 115 8.94 9.09 -9.42
CA LEU A 115 9.67 10.13 -8.69
C LEU A 115 8.78 10.75 -7.59
N ALA A 116 7.52 11.06 -7.92
CA ALA A 116 6.58 11.60 -6.93
C ALA A 116 6.35 10.61 -5.78
N ARG A 117 6.15 9.32 -6.09
CA ARG A 117 5.96 8.27 -5.09
C ARG A 117 7.22 8.05 -4.25
N SER A 118 8.40 8.02 -4.85
CA SER A 118 9.67 7.80 -4.14
C SER A 118 10.01 8.96 -3.19
N THR A 119 9.65 10.19 -3.56
CA THR A 119 9.96 11.38 -2.74
C THR A 119 8.91 11.65 -1.66
N THR A 120 7.63 11.37 -1.94
CA THR A 120 6.52 11.73 -1.03
C THR A 120 5.92 10.55 -0.29
N HIS A 121 6.18 9.32 -0.73
CA HIS A 121 5.47 8.10 -0.33
C HIS A 121 3.95 8.13 -0.58
N TRP A 122 3.44 9.16 -1.26
CA TRP A 122 2.05 9.23 -1.68
C TRP A 122 1.86 8.56 -3.03
N SER A 123 0.67 8.00 -3.23
CA SER A 123 0.27 7.57 -4.56
C SER A 123 0.17 8.79 -5.47
N ALA A 124 0.61 8.62 -6.72
CA ALA A 124 0.70 9.70 -7.69
C ALA A 124 0.19 9.24 -9.05
N HIS A 125 -0.44 10.17 -9.78
CA HIS A 125 -0.83 10.02 -11.17
C HIS A 125 -0.45 11.26 -11.94
N VAL A 126 0.17 11.08 -13.11
CA VAL A 126 0.63 12.20 -13.93
C VAL A 126 -0.16 12.26 -15.23
N VAL A 127 -0.65 13.45 -15.54
CA VAL A 127 -1.51 13.72 -16.70
C VAL A 127 -0.85 14.72 -17.62
N GLU A 128 -0.72 14.34 -18.88
CA GLU A 128 -0.31 15.23 -19.96
C GLU A 128 -1.54 15.97 -20.51
N PHE A 129 -1.74 17.22 -20.09
CA PHE A 129 -2.98 17.93 -20.44
C PHE A 129 -3.14 18.20 -21.93
N PHE A 130 -2.05 18.19 -22.71
CA PHE A 130 -2.13 18.32 -24.17
C PHE A 130 -2.85 17.14 -24.83
N GLN A 131 -2.89 15.97 -24.20
CA GLN A 131 -3.63 14.81 -24.70
C GLN A 131 -5.15 15.02 -24.56
N LEU A 132 -5.56 15.78 -23.55
CA LEU A 132 -6.95 16.13 -23.27
C LEU A 132 -7.41 17.40 -24.00
N LEU A 133 -6.65 17.94 -24.96
CA LEU A 133 -7.06 19.14 -25.69
C LEU A 133 -7.97 18.78 -26.87
N ALA A 134 -9.14 19.41 -26.92
CA ALA A 134 -9.99 19.40 -28.10
C ALA A 134 -9.29 20.17 -29.25
N THR A 135 -8.94 19.46 -30.31
CA THR A 135 -8.22 20.01 -31.47
C THR A 135 -8.81 19.50 -32.78
N THR A 136 -8.64 20.26 -33.85
CA THR A 136 -8.96 19.78 -35.21
C THR A 136 -8.03 18.64 -35.61
N GLN A 137 -8.54 17.64 -36.30
CA GLN A 137 -7.77 16.46 -36.71
C GLN A 137 -6.67 16.82 -37.71
N TYR A 138 -5.45 16.39 -37.43
CA TYR A 138 -4.33 16.52 -38.35
C TYR A 138 -4.13 15.20 -39.10
N MET A 139 -4.20 15.21 -40.43
CA MET A 139 -4.22 13.98 -41.24
C MET A 139 -2.99 13.07 -41.10
N LYS A 140 -1.82 13.63 -40.72
CA LYS A 140 -0.61 12.83 -40.47
C LYS A 140 -0.63 12.14 -39.09
N HIS A 141 -1.47 12.60 -38.17
CA HIS A 141 -1.60 12.07 -36.81
C HIS A 141 -3.04 12.19 -36.34
N LEU A 142 -3.88 11.26 -36.81
CA LEU A 142 -5.29 11.20 -36.45
C LEU A 142 -5.47 10.74 -35.00
N ARG A 143 -6.36 11.43 -34.29
CA ARG A 143 -6.78 11.14 -32.91
C ARG A 143 -8.29 10.92 -32.90
N PRO A 144 -8.79 9.80 -33.45
CA PRO A 144 -10.23 9.59 -33.65
C PRO A 144 -11.03 9.54 -32.33
N ASN A 145 -10.39 9.14 -31.23
CA ASN A 145 -11.02 9.05 -29.92
C ASN A 145 -11.06 10.38 -29.16
N ASN A 146 -10.36 11.42 -29.64
CA ASN A 146 -10.30 12.73 -28.98
C ASN A 146 -11.46 13.61 -29.45
N LEU A 147 -12.65 13.34 -28.91
CA LEU A 147 -13.89 14.03 -29.25
C LEU A 147 -14.16 15.16 -28.26
N HIS A 148 -14.46 16.37 -28.77
CA HIS A 148 -14.79 17.52 -27.92
C HIS A 148 -16.05 17.30 -27.07
N SER A 149 -17.05 16.61 -27.62
CA SER A 149 -18.31 16.35 -26.92
C SER A 149 -18.30 14.92 -26.38
N PRO A 150 -18.33 14.72 -25.05
CA PRO A 150 -18.41 13.39 -24.47
C PRO A 150 -19.79 12.76 -24.75
N ASP A 151 -19.80 11.44 -24.95
CA ASP A 151 -21.06 10.69 -25.10
C ASP A 151 -21.74 10.52 -23.74
N LEU A 152 -22.89 11.17 -23.55
CA LEU A 152 -23.64 11.14 -22.30
C LEU A 152 -24.17 9.73 -21.92
N ARG A 153 -24.14 8.77 -22.85
CA ARG A 153 -24.50 7.37 -22.58
C ARG A 153 -23.38 6.59 -21.92
N LYS A 154 -22.13 7.07 -22.03
CA LYS A 154 -20.97 6.43 -21.40
C LYS A 154 -20.75 7.03 -20.03
N TRP A 155 -21.11 6.29 -18.99
CA TRP A 155 -21.02 6.78 -17.62
C TRP A 155 -19.56 6.98 -17.15
N GLU A 156 -18.62 6.13 -17.56
CA GLU A 156 -17.27 6.08 -16.97
C GLU A 156 -16.44 7.36 -17.21
N PRO A 157 -16.35 7.93 -18.43
CA PRO A 157 -15.67 9.21 -18.64
C PRO A 157 -16.33 10.36 -17.88
N LEU A 158 -17.66 10.33 -17.72
CA LEU A 158 -18.42 11.38 -17.03
C LEU A 158 -18.19 11.33 -15.51
N GLU A 159 -18.09 10.14 -14.95
CA GLU A 159 -17.76 9.91 -13.55
C GLU A 159 -16.37 10.47 -13.20
N ARG A 160 -15.43 10.41 -14.15
CA ARG A 160 -14.04 10.86 -13.99
C ARG A 160 -13.78 12.29 -14.44
N LEU A 161 -14.81 13.01 -14.89
CA LEU A 161 -14.68 14.36 -15.41
C LEU A 161 -14.01 15.28 -14.38
N ASN A 162 -13.04 16.09 -14.81
CA ASN A 162 -12.24 16.99 -13.98
C ASN A 162 -11.36 16.32 -12.89
N SER A 163 -11.34 14.98 -12.81
CA SER A 163 -10.49 14.23 -11.87
C SER A 163 -9.06 14.06 -12.41
N ALA A 164 -8.23 13.29 -11.70
CA ALA A 164 -6.92 12.88 -12.19
C ALA A 164 -7.02 11.92 -13.39
N PHE A 165 -8.10 11.12 -13.47
CA PHE A 165 -8.32 10.12 -14.52
C PHE A 165 -9.28 10.61 -15.60
N ASP A 166 -9.35 11.93 -15.79
CA ASP A 166 -10.19 12.52 -16.82
C ASP A 166 -9.71 12.09 -18.22
N SER A 167 -10.67 11.76 -19.08
CA SER A 167 -10.43 11.34 -20.47
C SER A 167 -11.22 12.20 -21.47
N VAL A 168 -12.01 13.17 -20.98
CA VAL A 168 -12.80 14.06 -21.81
C VAL A 168 -11.92 15.19 -22.34
N ALA A 169 -12.15 15.56 -23.60
CA ALA A 169 -11.41 16.65 -24.23
C ALA A 169 -11.92 18.02 -23.76
N HIS A 170 -10.99 18.90 -23.42
CA HIS A 170 -11.22 20.26 -22.92
C HIS A 170 -10.75 21.30 -23.94
N SER A 171 -11.37 22.47 -23.90
CA SER A 171 -10.87 23.64 -24.63
C SER A 171 -9.53 24.12 -24.06
N VAL A 172 -8.71 24.73 -24.91
CA VAL A 172 -7.41 25.28 -24.48
C VAL A 172 -7.61 26.37 -23.42
N ASP A 173 -6.85 26.26 -22.33
CA ASP A 173 -6.78 27.23 -21.26
C ASP A 173 -5.45 27.99 -21.35
N VAL A 174 -5.53 29.23 -21.80
CA VAL A 174 -4.35 30.10 -22.02
C VAL A 174 -3.86 30.77 -20.73
N ARG A 175 -4.54 30.56 -19.59
CA ARG A 175 -4.09 31.11 -18.31
C ARG A 175 -2.84 30.39 -17.81
N HIS A 176 -2.06 31.09 -17.00
CA HIS A 176 -0.81 30.53 -16.49
C HIS A 176 -1.07 29.52 -15.35
N ILE A 177 -0.57 28.28 -15.49
CA ILE A 177 -0.81 27.21 -14.50
C ILE A 177 -0.25 27.56 -13.11
N ALA A 178 0.87 28.28 -13.04
CA ALA A 178 1.44 28.70 -11.75
C ALA A 178 0.53 29.67 -10.96
N SER A 179 -0.47 30.27 -11.59
CA SER A 179 -1.49 31.09 -10.90
C SER A 179 -2.67 30.29 -10.34
N GLY A 180 -2.67 28.96 -10.53
CA GLY A 180 -3.75 28.06 -10.14
C GLY A 180 -5.00 28.16 -11.04
N ARG A 181 -4.96 28.95 -12.11
CA ARG A 181 -6.12 29.21 -12.98
C ARG A 181 -6.04 28.57 -14.37
N GLY A 182 -4.85 28.16 -14.83
CA GLY A 182 -4.66 27.47 -16.10
C GLY A 182 -4.42 25.99 -15.91
N ARG A 183 -5.17 25.11 -16.58
CA ARG A 183 -4.96 23.65 -16.48
C ARG A 183 -4.66 23.02 -17.84
N TYR A 184 -5.63 23.07 -18.76
CA TYR A 184 -5.56 22.35 -20.03
C TYR A 184 -4.78 23.13 -21.10
N ASN A 185 -3.49 22.86 -21.27
CA ASN A 185 -2.66 23.48 -22.31
C ASN A 185 -1.48 22.57 -22.71
N ILE A 186 -0.86 22.85 -23.85
CA ILE A 186 0.23 22.05 -24.43
C ILE A 186 1.43 21.88 -23.47
N PRO A 187 1.98 22.94 -22.84
CA PRO A 187 3.15 22.80 -21.98
C PRO A 187 2.83 22.27 -20.57
N ASN A 188 1.56 22.05 -20.25
CA ASN A 188 1.14 21.76 -18.88
C ASN A 188 1.11 20.25 -18.63
N ILE A 189 1.75 19.85 -17.53
CA ILE A 189 1.68 18.50 -16.96
C ILE A 189 1.10 18.63 -15.55
N GLY A 190 0.11 17.80 -15.22
CA GLY A 190 -0.48 17.74 -13.88
C GLY A 190 0.07 16.55 -13.11
N ILE A 191 0.50 16.78 -11.87
CA ILE A 191 0.88 15.70 -10.93
C ILE A 191 -0.18 15.69 -9.82
N PHE A 192 -0.98 14.63 -9.77
CA PHE A 192 -2.00 14.41 -8.76
C PHE A 192 -1.43 13.54 -7.65
N LEU A 193 -1.54 14.00 -6.41
CA LEU A 193 -1.03 13.31 -5.23
C LEU A 193 -2.18 12.95 -4.30
N TRP A 194 -2.26 11.69 -3.90
CA TRP A 194 -3.21 11.22 -2.90
C TRP A 194 -2.57 11.25 -1.52
N ARG A 195 -2.90 12.30 -0.76
CA ARG A 195 -2.37 12.51 0.60
C ARG A 195 -3.05 11.65 1.66
N LEU A 196 -4.21 11.07 1.33
CA LEU A 196 -4.89 10.10 2.18
C LEU A 196 -4.41 8.71 1.80
N HIS A 197 -4.18 7.88 2.82
CA HIS A 197 -3.91 6.46 2.69
C HIS A 197 -5.22 5.68 2.89
N ALA A 198 -5.27 4.48 2.33
CA ALA A 198 -6.37 3.53 2.53
C ALA A 198 -6.02 2.62 3.71
N TYR A 199 -6.62 2.87 4.87
CA TYR A 199 -6.40 2.11 6.09
C TYR A 199 -7.36 0.93 6.16
N ALA A 200 -6.81 -0.28 6.28
CA ALA A 200 -7.59 -1.49 6.43
C ALA A 200 -8.20 -1.59 7.84
N LEU A 201 -9.44 -2.07 7.90
CA LEU A 201 -10.04 -2.68 9.07
C LEU A 201 -10.47 -4.08 8.67
N THR A 202 -9.74 -5.08 9.14
CA THR A 202 -9.95 -6.48 8.78
C THR A 202 -10.90 -7.15 9.77
N ASN A 203 -11.92 -7.84 9.25
CA ASN A 203 -12.88 -8.60 10.05
C ASN A 203 -13.45 -7.79 11.24
N SER A 204 -13.81 -6.52 10.98
CA SER A 204 -14.38 -5.60 11.97
C SER A 204 -15.90 -5.77 12.04
N PRO A 205 -16.52 -5.75 13.23
CA PRO A 205 -17.98 -5.88 13.35
C PRO A 205 -18.69 -4.70 12.70
N ALA A 206 -19.64 -4.98 11.82
CA ALA A 206 -20.50 -3.96 11.24
C ALA A 206 -21.54 -3.51 12.27
N VAL A 207 -21.81 -2.21 12.33
CA VAL A 207 -22.76 -1.66 13.31
C VAL A 207 -24.17 -1.80 12.76
N GLN A 208 -25.02 -2.58 13.44
CA GLN A 208 -26.45 -2.65 13.12
C GLN A 208 -27.10 -1.28 13.31
N PHE A 209 -27.89 -0.86 12.32
CA PHE A 209 -28.65 0.37 12.37
C PHE A 209 -29.75 0.26 13.44
N PRO A 210 -29.97 1.28 14.28
CA PRO A 210 -31.00 1.23 15.31
C PRO A 210 -32.37 0.90 14.73
N ALA A 211 -33.09 -0.01 15.39
CA ALA A 211 -34.46 -0.41 15.04
C ALA A 211 -34.66 -1.16 13.70
N ASP A 212 -33.60 -1.57 12.99
CA ASP A 212 -33.72 -2.46 11.82
C ASP A 212 -32.60 -3.52 11.79
N PRO A 213 -32.90 -4.82 11.97
CA PRO A 213 -31.91 -5.90 11.96
C PRO A 213 -31.35 -6.24 10.57
N ARG A 214 -31.75 -5.52 9.52
CA ARG A 214 -31.28 -5.75 8.14
C ARG A 214 -30.41 -4.62 7.61
N ARG A 215 -30.15 -3.58 8.40
CA ARG A 215 -29.36 -2.43 7.98
C ARG A 215 -28.11 -2.34 8.84
N TYR A 216 -26.96 -2.16 8.20
CA TYR A 216 -25.67 -2.10 8.87
C TYR A 216 -24.81 -0.98 8.30
N LEU A 217 -23.86 -0.52 9.11
CA LEU A 217 -22.84 0.47 8.77
C LEU A 217 -21.47 -0.19 8.82
N PHE A 218 -20.63 0.12 7.83
CA PHE A 218 -19.24 -0.37 7.79
C PHE A 218 -18.40 0.19 8.93
N SER A 219 -18.60 1.47 9.29
CA SER A 219 -17.82 2.09 10.35
C SER A 219 -18.20 1.51 11.72
N PRO A 220 -17.24 1.01 12.52
CA PRO A 220 -17.50 0.56 13.89
C PRO A 220 -17.95 1.70 14.82
N LEU A 221 -17.79 2.96 14.39
CA LEU A 221 -18.27 4.15 15.12
C LEU A 221 -19.74 4.48 14.81
N GLY A 222 -20.39 3.76 13.90
CA GLY A 222 -21.80 3.97 13.56
C GLY A 222 -22.07 5.24 12.74
N ASN A 223 -21.06 5.79 12.06
CA ASN A 223 -21.19 6.93 11.16
C ASN A 223 -21.10 6.49 9.68
N ASN A 224 -21.69 7.27 8.77
CA ASN A 224 -21.44 7.10 7.34
C ASN A 224 -19.95 7.34 7.04
N THR A 225 -19.33 6.48 6.23
CA THR A 225 -17.91 6.57 5.87
C THR A 225 -17.70 6.06 4.45
N PRO A 226 -17.05 6.83 3.56
CA PRO A 226 -16.73 6.36 2.21
C PRO A 226 -15.72 5.21 2.25
N LEU A 227 -15.98 4.18 1.45
CA LEU A 227 -15.07 3.05 1.25
C LEU A 227 -13.98 3.44 0.24
N PHE A 228 -12.74 3.10 0.55
CA PHE A 228 -11.58 3.42 -0.26
C PHE A 228 -11.07 2.20 -1.01
N SER A 229 -10.48 2.44 -2.18
CA SER A 229 -9.71 1.43 -2.90
C SER A 229 -8.41 1.15 -2.17
N ARG A 230 -8.09 -0.14 -2.00
CA ARG A 230 -6.74 -0.54 -1.62
C ARG A 230 -5.82 -0.37 -2.82
N ALA A 231 -4.86 0.54 -2.71
CA ALA A 231 -3.85 0.73 -3.74
C ALA A 231 -3.05 -0.57 -3.91
N GLN A 232 -3.09 -1.13 -5.12
CA GLN A 232 -2.24 -2.26 -5.46
C GLN A 232 -0.79 -1.78 -5.55
N SER A 233 0.13 -2.52 -4.91
CA SER A 233 1.55 -2.21 -4.99
C SER A 233 2.00 -2.33 -6.44
N LYS A 234 2.62 -1.26 -6.95
CA LYS A 234 3.23 -1.28 -8.27
C LYS A 234 4.71 -1.64 -8.18
N ASP A 235 5.11 -2.59 -9.00
CA ASP A 235 6.52 -2.88 -9.23
C ASP A 235 7.22 -1.68 -9.88
N GLU A 236 8.53 -1.62 -9.74
CA GLU A 236 9.37 -0.65 -10.45
C GLU A 236 9.14 -0.77 -11.97
N MET A 237 9.04 0.38 -12.65
CA MET A 237 8.74 0.45 -14.10
C MET A 237 7.32 -0.01 -14.51
N SER A 238 6.36 -0.01 -13.58
CA SER A 238 4.95 -0.24 -13.90
C SER A 238 4.35 0.80 -14.88
N PRO A 239 3.28 0.44 -15.61
CA PRO A 239 2.49 1.41 -16.38
C PRO A 239 1.87 2.48 -15.48
N LEU A 240 1.31 3.54 -16.09
CA LEU A 240 0.68 4.65 -15.37
C LEU A 240 -0.37 4.18 -14.36
N ALA A 241 -0.46 4.86 -13.22
CA ALA A 241 -1.49 4.64 -12.21
C ALA A 241 -2.88 4.57 -12.85
N THR A 242 -3.62 3.52 -12.50
CA THR A 242 -5.04 3.37 -12.79
C THR A 242 -5.84 3.64 -11.50
N PRO A 243 -7.17 3.81 -11.58
CA PRO A 243 -7.99 4.07 -10.39
C PRO A 243 -7.90 3.01 -9.28
N THR A 244 -7.56 1.76 -9.60
CA THR A 244 -7.36 0.69 -8.61
C THR A 244 -5.99 0.76 -7.92
N ASP A 245 -5.06 1.54 -8.45
CA ASP A 245 -3.69 1.65 -7.97
C ASP A 245 -3.50 2.82 -7.00
N VAL A 246 -4.56 3.59 -6.72
CA VAL A 246 -4.53 4.77 -5.86
C VAL A 246 -5.56 4.65 -4.75
N PRO A 247 -5.30 5.21 -3.55
CA PRO A 247 -6.23 5.18 -2.43
C PRO A 247 -7.27 6.29 -2.59
N MET A 248 -8.37 6.00 -3.27
CA MET A 248 -9.45 6.96 -3.50
C MET A 248 -10.81 6.41 -3.07
N PRO A 249 -11.79 7.28 -2.74
CA PRO A 249 -13.15 6.85 -2.51
C PRO A 249 -13.71 6.11 -3.73
N ILE A 250 -14.35 4.96 -3.50
CA ILE A 250 -15.01 4.19 -4.55
C ILE A 250 -16.42 4.75 -4.74
N SER A 251 -16.76 5.17 -5.95
CA SER A 251 -18.10 5.64 -6.25
C SER A 251 -19.07 4.47 -6.51
N ARG A 252 -20.38 4.73 -6.41
CA ARG A 252 -21.42 3.71 -6.63
C ARG A 252 -21.31 3.09 -8.01
N ARG A 253 -21.18 3.91 -9.06
CA ARG A 253 -21.08 3.43 -10.45
C ARG A 253 -19.80 2.62 -10.69
N VAL A 254 -18.69 3.05 -10.10
CA VAL A 254 -17.41 2.33 -10.21
C VAL A 254 -17.49 0.97 -9.52
N LEU A 255 -18.02 0.90 -8.30
CA LEU A 255 -18.16 -0.38 -7.62
C LEU A 255 -19.15 -1.30 -8.32
N ASP A 256 -20.26 -0.77 -8.84
CA ASP A 256 -21.27 -1.53 -9.59
C ASP A 256 -20.66 -2.19 -10.85
N ALA A 257 -19.95 -1.41 -11.66
CA ALA A 257 -19.39 -1.89 -12.92
C ALA A 257 -18.15 -2.79 -12.75
N TYR A 258 -17.37 -2.58 -11.67
CA TYR A 258 -16.10 -3.27 -11.43
C TYR A 258 -16.10 -4.02 -10.09
N LEU A 259 -17.23 -4.60 -9.71
CA LEU A 259 -17.41 -5.25 -8.41
C LEU A 259 -16.32 -6.31 -8.14
N ASP A 260 -16.00 -7.15 -9.13
CA ASP A 260 -14.94 -8.17 -9.07
C ASP A 260 -13.54 -7.59 -8.82
N SER A 261 -13.29 -6.33 -9.20
CA SER A 261 -12.00 -5.66 -9.00
C SER A 261 -11.81 -5.23 -7.55
N TYR A 262 -12.89 -4.87 -6.86
CA TYR A 262 -12.85 -4.29 -5.50
C TYR A 262 -13.30 -5.25 -4.39
N TYR A 263 -14.14 -6.23 -4.71
CA TYR A 263 -14.73 -7.14 -3.74
C TYR A 263 -14.05 -8.51 -3.74
N GLY A 264 -13.75 -9.06 -2.57
CA GLY A 264 -13.29 -10.44 -2.42
C GLY A 264 -12.27 -10.64 -1.31
N ILE A 265 -11.63 -11.81 -1.29
CA ILE A 265 -10.52 -12.11 -0.37
C ILE A 265 -9.30 -11.26 -0.77
N ASP A 266 -8.48 -10.90 0.23
CA ASP A 266 -7.15 -10.27 0.08
C ASP A 266 -6.45 -10.68 -1.23
N PRO A 267 -6.03 -9.74 -2.11
CA PRO A 267 -5.80 -8.30 -1.90
C PRO A 267 -6.91 -7.35 -2.43
N LYS A 268 -8.17 -7.64 -2.12
CA LYS A 268 -9.30 -6.78 -2.50
C LYS A 268 -9.56 -5.64 -1.50
N SER A 269 -10.41 -4.69 -1.90
CA SER A 269 -10.69 -3.46 -1.12
C SER A 269 -11.78 -3.66 -0.07
N LEU A 270 -12.75 -4.56 -0.32
CA LEU A 270 -13.79 -4.90 0.65
C LEU A 270 -14.22 -6.36 0.60
N LEU A 271 -14.71 -6.86 1.73
CA LEU A 271 -15.29 -8.20 1.89
C LEU A 271 -16.33 -8.17 3.01
N LEU A 272 -17.43 -8.90 2.82
CA LEU A 272 -18.43 -9.13 3.87
C LEU A 272 -18.36 -10.56 4.37
N TYR A 273 -18.55 -10.70 5.68
CA TYR A 273 -18.79 -11.97 6.35
C TYR A 273 -20.15 -11.90 7.02
N VAL A 274 -20.96 -12.93 6.79
CA VAL A 274 -22.32 -13.05 7.34
C VAL A 274 -22.41 -14.39 8.05
N ASP A 275 -22.75 -14.36 9.33
CA ASP A 275 -22.88 -15.54 10.21
C ASP A 275 -21.63 -16.45 10.12
N GLY A 276 -20.45 -15.82 10.16
CA GLY A 276 -19.15 -16.49 10.12
C GLY A 276 -18.66 -16.95 8.74
N LYS A 277 -19.41 -16.71 7.66
CA LYS A 277 -19.05 -17.12 6.29
C LYS A 277 -18.76 -15.91 5.39
N PRO A 278 -17.68 -15.91 4.60
CA PRO A 278 -17.46 -14.87 3.61
C PRO A 278 -18.53 -14.94 2.51
N VAL A 279 -19.09 -13.79 2.12
CA VAL A 279 -20.06 -13.71 1.02
C VAL A 279 -19.30 -13.77 -0.30
N LEU A 280 -19.10 -14.98 -0.82
CA LEU A 280 -18.40 -15.24 -2.08
C LEU A 280 -19.21 -16.22 -2.93
N PRO A 281 -19.00 -16.23 -4.26
CA PRO A 281 -19.56 -17.26 -5.11
C PRO A 281 -19.17 -18.65 -4.63
N ASP A 282 -20.13 -19.58 -4.65
CA ASP A 282 -19.90 -20.96 -4.26
C ASP A 282 -18.93 -21.63 -5.26
N LEU A 283 -17.84 -22.20 -4.75
CA LEU A 283 -16.85 -22.93 -5.55
C LEU A 283 -17.46 -24.15 -6.26
N GLN A 284 -18.57 -24.69 -5.73
CA GLN A 284 -19.31 -25.79 -6.35
C GLN A 284 -20.23 -25.32 -7.48
N GLN A 285 -20.47 -24.00 -7.62
CA GLN A 285 -21.29 -23.39 -8.65
C GLN A 285 -20.47 -22.41 -9.50
N PRO A 286 -19.63 -22.91 -10.43
CA PRO A 286 -18.65 -22.09 -11.16
C PRO A 286 -19.26 -20.99 -12.06
N THR A 287 -20.58 -21.01 -12.30
CA THR A 287 -21.29 -19.97 -13.06
C THR A 287 -21.79 -18.81 -12.21
N GLN A 288 -21.81 -18.97 -10.88
CA GLN A 288 -22.26 -17.91 -9.97
C GLN A 288 -21.23 -16.79 -9.94
N LYS A 289 -21.69 -15.56 -10.09
CA LYS A 289 -20.86 -14.35 -10.00
C LYS A 289 -21.14 -13.64 -8.70
N ILE A 290 -20.21 -12.79 -8.27
CA ILE A 290 -20.44 -11.95 -7.07
C ILE A 290 -21.64 -11.02 -7.26
N SER A 291 -21.89 -10.57 -8.49
CA SER A 291 -23.07 -9.77 -8.86
C SER A 291 -24.40 -10.48 -8.65
N ASP A 292 -24.40 -11.81 -8.48
CA ASP A 292 -25.61 -12.59 -8.15
C ASP A 292 -25.92 -12.55 -6.64
N LEU A 293 -24.92 -12.25 -5.82
CA LEU A 293 -25.01 -12.18 -4.36
C LEU A 293 -25.14 -10.75 -3.85
N ILE A 294 -24.47 -9.82 -4.51
CA ILE A 294 -24.31 -8.43 -4.09
C ILE A 294 -24.75 -7.50 -5.22
N GLU A 295 -25.43 -6.42 -4.84
CA GLU A 295 -25.72 -5.30 -5.71
C GLU A 295 -25.22 -3.99 -5.09
N VAL A 296 -24.87 -3.02 -5.93
CA VAL A 296 -24.42 -1.72 -5.47
C VAL A 296 -25.56 -0.72 -5.64
N CYS A 297 -25.97 -0.08 -4.55
CA CYS A 297 -27.14 0.78 -4.54
C CYS A 297 -26.86 2.11 -3.82
N ASN A 298 -27.69 3.10 -4.12
CA ASN A 298 -27.75 4.31 -3.31
C ASN A 298 -28.63 4.05 -2.09
N LEU A 299 -28.02 3.92 -0.91
CA LEU A 299 -28.72 3.70 0.37
C LEU A 299 -28.84 5.01 1.16
N SER A 300 -28.95 6.15 0.48
CA SER A 300 -29.16 7.46 1.11
C SER A 300 -30.48 7.51 1.88
N ASP A 301 -30.56 8.42 2.84
CA ASP A 301 -31.77 8.63 3.62
C ASP A 301 -32.93 9.09 2.71
N LEU A 302 -34.07 8.41 2.80
CA LEU A 302 -35.34 8.86 2.24
C LEU A 302 -36.00 9.77 3.27
N THR A 303 -36.41 10.95 2.82
CA THR A 303 -37.08 11.93 3.66
C THR A 303 -38.53 12.11 3.24
N ASP A 304 -39.42 12.30 4.22
CA ASP A 304 -40.79 12.75 3.94
C ASP A 304 -40.85 14.26 3.59
N ALA A 305 -42.07 14.77 3.37
CA ALA A 305 -42.31 16.18 3.06
C ALA A 305 -41.84 17.15 4.16
N SER A 306 -41.61 16.66 5.38
CA SER A 306 -41.10 17.42 6.53
C SER A 306 -39.58 17.25 6.74
N ASN A 307 -38.84 16.67 5.79
CA ASN A 307 -37.42 16.34 5.89
C ASN A 307 -37.06 15.35 7.02
N THR A 308 -38.03 14.56 7.50
CA THR A 308 -37.76 13.50 8.47
C THR A 308 -37.31 12.25 7.74
N VAL A 309 -36.22 11.63 8.20
CA VAL A 309 -35.73 10.37 7.62
C VAL A 309 -36.71 9.24 7.94
N ILE A 310 -37.33 8.67 6.91
CA ILE A 310 -38.31 7.58 7.01
C ILE A 310 -37.74 6.22 6.62
N GLY A 311 -36.56 6.18 6.01
CA GLY A 311 -35.91 4.94 5.60
C GLY A 311 -34.66 5.18 4.77
N TRP A 312 -34.11 4.12 4.19
CA TRP A 312 -33.06 4.24 3.16
C TRP A 312 -33.65 4.01 1.78
N ALA A 313 -33.08 4.68 0.79
CA ALA A 313 -33.43 4.50 -0.60
C ALA A 313 -32.98 3.12 -1.10
N HIS A 314 -33.67 2.61 -2.12
CA HIS A 314 -33.28 1.41 -2.87
C HIS A 314 -32.91 0.20 -1.98
N ILE A 315 -33.72 -0.07 -0.95
CA ILE A 315 -33.58 -1.31 -0.14
C ILE A 315 -33.68 -2.53 -1.08
N PRO A 316 -32.74 -3.48 -0.98
CA PRO A 316 -32.69 -4.62 -1.88
C PRO A 316 -33.87 -5.57 -1.68
N GLN A 317 -34.20 -6.32 -2.73
CA GLN A 317 -35.24 -7.36 -2.67
C GLN A 317 -34.66 -8.77 -2.52
N ASP A 318 -33.57 -9.09 -3.23
CA ASP A 318 -33.02 -10.46 -3.33
C ASP A 318 -31.53 -10.59 -2.97
N LYS A 319 -30.76 -9.49 -3.15
CA LYS A 319 -29.30 -9.44 -3.00
C LYS A 319 -28.90 -8.59 -1.80
N ILE A 320 -27.65 -8.68 -1.37
CA ILE A 320 -27.12 -7.76 -0.35
C ILE A 320 -26.76 -6.46 -1.07
N ALA A 321 -27.32 -5.33 -0.64
CA ALA A 321 -26.98 -4.03 -1.20
C ALA A 321 -25.83 -3.39 -0.42
N ILE A 322 -24.85 -2.84 -1.14
CA ILE A 322 -23.73 -2.06 -0.59
C ILE A 322 -23.76 -0.64 -1.17
N ASP A 323 -23.64 0.37 -0.32
CA ASP A 323 -23.37 1.75 -0.74
C ASP A 323 -21.94 2.14 -0.35
N PRO A 324 -20.98 2.21 -1.30
CA PRO A 324 -19.59 2.54 -0.99
C PRO A 324 -19.37 4.01 -0.62
N VAL A 325 -20.29 4.91 -0.97
CA VAL A 325 -20.13 6.34 -0.67
C VAL A 325 -20.52 6.63 0.78
N LEU A 326 -21.54 5.93 1.29
CA LEU A 326 -22.03 6.09 2.65
C LEU A 326 -21.50 5.03 3.61
N GLY A 327 -20.92 3.93 3.11
CA GLY A 327 -20.50 2.80 3.94
C GLY A 327 -21.71 2.13 4.60
N ARG A 328 -22.77 1.87 3.83
CA ARG A 328 -24.01 1.23 4.29
C ARG A 328 -24.20 -0.13 3.65
N ILE A 329 -24.83 -1.05 4.39
CA ILE A 329 -25.19 -2.39 3.96
C ILE A 329 -26.67 -2.60 4.24
N ALA A 330 -27.42 -3.12 3.28
CA ALA A 330 -28.80 -3.55 3.49
C ALA A 330 -28.97 -5.00 3.06
N PHE A 331 -29.66 -5.78 3.88
CA PHE A 331 -29.97 -7.18 3.63
C PHE A 331 -31.40 -7.31 3.08
N PRO A 332 -31.62 -8.22 2.12
CA PRO A 332 -32.92 -8.38 1.49
C PRO A 332 -33.95 -8.96 2.47
N PRO A 333 -35.23 -8.56 2.41
CA PRO A 333 -36.27 -9.09 3.29
C PRO A 333 -36.63 -10.54 2.98
N SER A 334 -36.27 -11.05 1.79
CA SER A 334 -36.53 -12.43 1.34
C SER A 334 -35.70 -13.49 2.05
N LYS A 335 -34.66 -13.10 2.81
CA LYS A 335 -33.80 -13.99 3.60
C LYS A 335 -33.96 -13.71 5.09
N ASP A 336 -33.52 -14.61 5.95
CA ASP A 336 -33.46 -14.33 7.38
C ASP A 336 -32.54 -13.14 7.68
N ALA A 337 -32.84 -12.39 8.74
CA ALA A 337 -31.96 -11.31 9.16
C ALA A 337 -30.64 -11.91 9.69
N PRO A 338 -29.49 -11.36 9.30
CA PRO A 338 -28.21 -11.87 9.76
C PRO A 338 -28.08 -11.67 11.28
N THR A 339 -27.40 -12.59 11.95
CA THR A 339 -27.12 -12.46 13.38
C THR A 339 -25.79 -11.72 13.57
N ASP A 340 -24.79 -12.09 12.79
CA ASP A 340 -23.44 -11.55 12.86
C ASP A 340 -22.98 -11.04 11.50
N VAL A 341 -22.57 -9.77 11.43
CA VAL A 341 -22.06 -9.15 10.21
C VAL A 341 -20.69 -8.55 10.50
N TYR A 342 -19.68 -9.02 9.78
CA TYR A 342 -18.33 -8.50 9.83
C TYR A 342 -17.91 -8.01 8.46
N VAL A 343 -17.06 -6.99 8.44
CA VAL A 343 -16.56 -6.36 7.23
C VAL A 343 -15.05 -6.28 7.26
N THR A 344 -14.43 -6.56 6.12
CA THR A 344 -13.10 -6.06 5.80
C THR A 344 -13.27 -4.91 4.83
N PHE A 345 -12.74 -3.74 5.13
CA PHE A 345 -12.80 -2.59 4.23
C PHE A 345 -11.65 -1.63 4.46
N HIS A 346 -11.50 -0.66 3.56
CA HIS A 346 -10.54 0.42 3.72
C HIS A 346 -11.25 1.76 3.84
N TYR A 347 -10.74 2.63 4.70
CA TYR A 347 -11.18 4.01 4.84
C TYR A 347 -10.04 4.99 4.61
N GLY A 348 -10.36 6.19 4.17
CA GLY A 348 -9.38 7.24 3.89
C GLY A 348 -8.95 7.97 5.16
N PHE A 349 -7.66 7.96 5.46
CA PHE A 349 -7.11 8.72 6.58
C PHE A 349 -5.69 9.20 6.29
N SER A 350 -5.18 10.19 7.03
CA SER A 350 -3.93 10.90 6.65
C SER A 350 -2.66 10.37 7.32
N ALA A 351 -2.76 9.59 8.40
CA ALA A 351 -1.62 9.15 9.19
C ALA A 351 -1.95 7.96 10.10
N ASP A 352 -0.92 7.23 10.54
CA ASP A 352 -0.98 6.06 11.43
C ASP A 352 -1.36 6.44 12.88
N MET A 353 -2.55 7.00 13.07
CA MET A 353 -3.08 7.44 14.37
C MET A 353 -4.45 6.83 14.69
N GLY A 354 -4.78 6.77 15.98
CA GLY A 354 -6.00 6.12 16.45
C GLY A 354 -5.87 4.60 16.50
N GLY A 355 -6.94 3.86 16.20
CA GLY A 355 -6.92 2.40 16.05
C GLY A 355 -6.90 1.99 14.58
N GLY A 356 -6.19 0.91 14.24
CA GLY A 356 -6.15 0.35 12.89
C GLY A 356 -5.07 -0.72 12.73
N ASP A 357 -5.02 -1.33 11.55
CA ASP A 357 -4.23 -2.55 11.24
C ASP A 357 -2.75 -2.26 10.87
N TYR A 358 -2.23 -1.08 11.20
CA TYR A 358 -0.86 -0.69 10.87
C TYR A 358 0.14 -1.05 11.98
N ASP A 359 1.40 -1.31 11.58
CA ASP A 359 2.43 -1.78 12.51
C ASP A 359 2.77 -0.73 13.58
N ARG A 360 2.76 -1.20 14.83
CA ARG A 360 3.13 -0.43 16.02
C ARG A 360 4.18 -1.14 16.86
N SER A 361 4.77 -2.23 16.36
CA SER A 361 5.74 -3.07 17.07
C SER A 361 6.88 -2.26 17.70
N SER A 362 7.37 -1.23 17.01
CA SER A 362 8.42 -0.32 17.48
C SER A 362 8.04 0.54 18.70
N THR A 363 6.75 0.73 18.96
CA THR A 363 6.24 1.46 20.14
C THR A 363 6.14 0.58 21.38
N PHE A 364 6.24 -0.74 21.22
CA PHE A 364 6.20 -1.70 22.31
C PHE A 364 7.60 -2.05 22.81
N THR A 365 7.75 -2.17 24.14
CA THR A 365 8.99 -2.66 24.74
C THR A 365 9.09 -4.18 24.54
N PRO A 366 10.24 -4.76 24.14
CA PRO A 366 10.37 -6.20 23.89
C PRO A 366 10.17 -7.13 25.12
N LYS A 367 9.93 -6.56 26.31
CA LYS A 367 9.62 -7.28 27.55
C LYS A 367 8.18 -7.00 28.00
N LEU A 368 7.20 -7.30 27.13
CA LEU A 368 5.78 -7.25 27.49
C LEU A 368 5.39 -8.54 28.21
N GLN A 369 5.68 -8.62 29.51
CA GLN A 369 5.25 -9.72 30.37
C GLN A 369 4.92 -9.16 31.75
N PRO A 370 3.91 -9.70 32.45
CA PRO A 370 3.00 -10.78 32.04
C PRO A 370 1.94 -10.34 31.00
N ILE A 371 1.44 -11.26 30.18
CA ILE A 371 0.36 -11.03 29.20
C ILE A 371 -0.94 -11.67 29.68
N ALA A 372 -2.04 -10.93 29.66
CA ALA A 372 -3.40 -11.43 29.86
C ALA A 372 -4.21 -11.26 28.57
N GLU A 373 -4.82 -12.35 28.10
CA GLU A 373 -5.57 -12.35 26.84
C GLU A 373 -7.07 -12.13 27.06
N VAL A 374 -7.71 -11.41 26.13
CA VAL A 374 -9.16 -11.15 26.05
C VAL A 374 -9.65 -11.49 24.63
N PRO A 375 -10.76 -12.21 24.43
CA PRO A 375 -11.67 -12.76 25.45
C PRO A 375 -11.34 -14.21 25.90
N THR A 376 -10.24 -14.80 25.42
CA THR A 376 -9.92 -16.24 25.58
C THR A 376 -9.74 -16.65 27.05
N LEU A 377 -8.90 -15.93 27.80
CA LEU A 377 -8.58 -16.21 29.19
C LEU A 377 -9.35 -15.32 30.18
N ASN A 378 -9.74 -14.12 29.76
CA ASN A 378 -10.48 -13.17 30.56
C ASN A 378 -11.67 -12.67 29.75
N ALA A 379 -12.86 -12.63 30.33
CA ALA A 379 -14.09 -12.24 29.61
C ALA A 379 -14.14 -10.75 29.22
N SER A 380 -13.37 -9.90 29.91
CA SER A 380 -13.34 -8.46 29.67
C SER A 380 -11.94 -7.88 29.91
N ILE A 381 -11.71 -6.66 29.41
CA ILE A 381 -10.49 -5.89 29.68
C ILE A 381 -10.33 -5.67 31.20
N ASP A 382 -11.42 -5.42 31.92
CA ASP A 382 -11.38 -5.23 33.38
C ASP A 382 -10.94 -6.49 34.11
N ASP A 383 -11.37 -7.67 33.67
CA ASP A 383 -10.97 -8.93 34.27
C ASP A 383 -9.49 -9.23 33.99
N ALA A 384 -9.02 -8.95 32.78
CA ALA A 384 -7.60 -9.05 32.44
C ALA A 384 -6.73 -8.10 33.28
N LEU A 385 -7.16 -6.85 33.46
CA LEU A 385 -6.46 -5.87 34.29
C LEU A 385 -6.40 -6.28 35.77
N LYS A 386 -7.47 -6.89 36.30
CA LYS A 386 -7.47 -7.46 37.66
C LYS A 386 -6.48 -8.61 37.78
N THR A 387 -6.44 -9.52 36.80
CA THR A 387 -5.50 -10.66 36.77
C THR A 387 -4.04 -10.19 36.79
N LEU A 388 -3.74 -9.08 36.09
CA LEU A 388 -2.41 -8.49 36.00
C LEU A 388 -1.99 -7.69 37.25
N ASN A 389 -2.89 -7.43 38.21
CA ASN A 389 -2.61 -6.65 39.43
C ASN A 389 -1.88 -5.30 39.19
N GLY A 390 -2.11 -4.67 38.03
CA GLY A 390 -1.53 -3.38 37.67
C GLY A 390 -0.16 -3.41 36.96
N GLU A 391 0.39 -4.58 36.64
CA GLU A 391 1.64 -4.71 35.87
C GLU A 391 1.50 -5.78 34.78
N GLY A 392 1.70 -5.38 33.52
CA GLY A 392 1.68 -6.29 32.37
C GLY A 392 0.94 -5.71 31.16
N VAL A 393 0.50 -6.60 30.27
CA VAL A 393 -0.12 -6.27 28.99
C VAL A 393 -1.43 -7.01 28.80
N VAL A 394 -2.47 -6.30 28.39
CA VAL A 394 -3.71 -6.90 27.94
C VAL A 394 -3.66 -7.06 26.42
N GLN A 395 -3.69 -8.29 25.94
CA GLN A 395 -3.74 -8.61 24.51
C GLN A 395 -5.18 -8.91 24.10
N ILE A 396 -5.71 -8.15 23.15
CA ILE A 396 -7.02 -8.37 22.55
C ILE A 396 -6.82 -9.27 21.34
N MET A 397 -7.46 -10.44 21.35
CA MET A 397 -7.26 -11.50 20.36
C MET A 397 -8.23 -11.43 19.16
N ASP A 398 -9.20 -10.53 19.22
CA ASP A 398 -10.20 -10.31 18.18
C ASP A 398 -10.36 -8.83 17.84
N SER A 399 -11.25 -8.54 16.89
CA SER A 399 -11.60 -7.17 16.48
C SER A 399 -12.96 -6.73 17.03
N GLN A 400 -13.48 -7.40 18.06
CA GLN A 400 -14.79 -7.11 18.62
C GLN A 400 -14.78 -5.82 19.46
N ARG A 401 -15.99 -5.34 19.80
CA ARG A 401 -16.15 -4.20 20.68
C ARG A 401 -16.04 -4.66 22.14
N HIS A 402 -14.95 -4.24 22.78
CA HIS A 402 -14.73 -4.45 24.21
C HIS A 402 -15.09 -3.20 25.00
N VAL A 403 -15.78 -3.37 26.13
CA VAL A 403 -15.99 -2.29 27.09
C VAL A 403 -14.77 -2.27 28.03
N GLY A 404 -14.02 -1.17 28.00
CA GLY A 404 -12.90 -0.93 28.90
C GLY A 404 -13.28 -0.07 30.10
N PRO A 405 -12.39 0.04 31.10
CA PRO A 405 -12.60 0.92 32.25
C PRO A 405 -12.68 2.38 31.79
N ALA A 406 -13.49 3.19 32.50
CA ALA A 406 -13.67 4.60 32.17
C ALA A 406 -12.38 5.44 32.30
N SER A 407 -11.38 4.94 33.04
CA SER A 407 -10.06 5.54 33.13
C SER A 407 -8.97 4.46 33.21
N ILE A 408 -7.89 4.69 32.46
CA ILE A 408 -6.66 3.89 32.54
C ILE A 408 -5.57 4.85 33.02
N ASN A 409 -5.05 4.61 34.23
CA ASN A 409 -3.88 5.33 34.74
C ASN A 409 -2.62 4.53 34.39
N ALA A 410 -2.01 4.86 33.26
CA ALA A 410 -0.65 4.40 32.96
C ALA A 410 0.35 5.33 33.68
N LYS A 411 1.31 4.77 34.41
CA LYS A 411 2.42 5.52 35.02
C LYS A 411 3.59 5.66 34.06
#